data_AF-A0A969T7J8-F1
#
_entry.id   AF-A0A969T7J8-F1
#
_cell.length_a   1.000
_cell.length_b   1.000
_cell.length_c   1.000
_cell.angle_alpha   90.00
_cell.angle_beta   90.00
_cell.angle_gamma   90.00
#
_symmetry.space_group_name_H-M   'P 1'
#
loop_
_entity.id
_entity.type
_entity.pdbx_description
1 polymer ?
#
loop_
_entity_poly.entity_id
_entity_poly.type
_entity_poly.pdbx_seq_one_letter_code
_entity_poly.pdbx_strand_id
1 'polypeptide(L)'
;MKKWNSTHGGRVWDNNIAEGYPAFAENVVSAGNLFLGDFRDVTVGQFQNVEMIVDPYTMAAEGKIKIVIDSLFDSGLANYRGFTWISDASVY
;
A
#
# COMPACT_ATOMS: atom_id res chain seq x y z
N MET A 1 10.01 -7.61 10.94
CA MET A 1 10.22 -6.15 10.90
C MET A 1 11.50 -5.83 11.67
N LYS A 2 12.54 -5.30 10.99
CA LYS A 2 13.77 -4.82 11.64
C LYS A 2 13.39 -3.66 12.56
N LYS A 3 13.74 -3.73 13.85
CA LYS A 3 13.42 -2.67 14.82
C LYS A 3 14.53 -1.63 14.80
N TRP A 4 14.17 -0.37 14.56
CA TRP A 4 15.08 0.77 14.61
C TRP A 4 15.24 1.22 16.06
N ASN A 5 16.37 0.84 16.66
CA ASN A 5 16.71 1.17 18.04
C ASN A 5 17.64 2.39 18.04
N SER A 6 17.38 3.36 18.92
CA SER A 6 18.32 4.46 19.15
C SER A 6 19.56 3.96 19.88
N THR A 7 20.66 4.71 19.76
CA THR A 7 21.94 4.43 20.44
C THR A 7 21.81 4.31 21.97
N HIS A 8 20.74 4.87 22.56
CA HIS A 8 20.46 4.83 23.99
C HIS A 8 19.30 3.87 24.35
N GLY A 9 18.92 2.94 23.47
CA GLY A 9 17.92 1.90 23.76
C GLY A 9 16.46 2.35 23.70
N GLY A 10 16.19 3.62 23.36
CA GLY A 10 14.84 4.13 23.06
C GLY A 10 14.38 3.72 21.64
N ARG A 11 13.07 3.60 21.45
CA ARG A 11 12.46 3.33 20.13
C ARG A 11 12.43 4.63 19.31
N VAL A 12 12.88 4.57 18.05
CA VAL A 12 12.81 5.72 17.12
C VAL A 12 11.40 5.88 16.56
N TRP A 13 10.65 4.78 16.49
CA TRP A 13 9.25 4.75 16.09
C TRP A 13 8.44 4.09 17.20
N ASP A 14 7.47 4.81 17.73
CA ASP A 14 6.53 4.30 18.73
C ASP A 14 5.10 4.79 18.43
N ASN A 15 4.09 3.97 18.76
CA ASN A 15 2.67 4.29 18.59
C ASN A 15 2.27 4.83 17.19
N ASN A 16 2.77 4.22 16.10
CA ASN A 16 2.50 4.68 14.73
C ASN A 16 2.91 6.14 14.45
N ILE A 17 3.87 6.68 15.20
CA ILE A 17 4.41 8.03 14.98
C ILE A 17 5.92 7.94 14.81
N ALA A 18 6.43 8.52 13.71
CA ALA A 18 7.86 8.68 13.46
C ALA A 18 8.13 10.15 13.09
N GLU A 19 9.10 10.79 13.74
CA GLU A 19 9.45 12.20 13.52
C GLU A 19 8.25 13.18 13.61
N GLY A 20 7.23 12.84 14.43
CA GLY A 20 6.01 13.63 14.61
C GLY A 20 4.93 13.40 13.55
N TYR A 21 5.17 12.55 12.55
CA TYR A 21 4.20 12.19 11.51
C TYR A 21 3.61 10.81 11.73
N PRO A 22 2.34 10.56 11.33
CA PRO A 22 1.79 9.22 11.26
C PRO A 22 2.63 8.33 10.34
N ALA A 23 3.00 7.16 10.84
CA ALA A 23 3.78 6.17 10.12
C ALA A 23 3.03 4.84 10.11
N PHE A 24 3.05 4.17 8.96
CA PHE A 24 2.35 2.91 8.71
C PHE A 24 3.33 1.91 8.09
N ALA A 25 3.23 0.65 8.50
CA ALA A 25 4.00 -0.46 7.93
C ALA A 25 3.04 -1.40 7.21
N GLU A 26 3.05 -1.34 5.87
CA GLU A 26 2.16 -2.13 5.02
C GLU A 26 2.94 -3.08 4.13
N ASN A 27 2.36 -4.26 3.87
CA ASN A 27 3.00 -5.30 3.05
C ASN A 27 3.01 -5.00 1.55
N VAL A 28 2.28 -3.95 1.11
CA VAL A 28 2.25 -3.51 -0.29
C VAL A 28 3.48 -2.69 -0.69
N VAL A 29 4.27 -2.25 0.29
CA VAL A 29 5.52 -1.53 0.07
C VAL A 29 6.68 -2.53 0.06
N SER A 30 7.45 -2.55 -1.02
CA SER A 30 8.62 -3.43 -1.13
C SER A 30 9.62 -3.20 0.01
N ALA A 31 10.24 -4.27 0.49
CA ALA A 31 11.20 -4.18 1.59
C ALA A 31 12.34 -3.21 1.29
N GLY A 32 12.71 -2.40 2.28
CA GLY A 32 13.73 -1.36 2.14
C GLY A 32 13.19 -0.04 1.60
N ASN A 33 12.01 0.00 0.98
CA ASN A 33 11.43 1.25 0.54
C ASN A 33 10.71 1.98 1.68
N LEU A 34 10.86 3.30 1.69
CA LEU A 34 10.10 4.19 2.57
C LEU A 34 9.51 5.33 1.73
N PHE A 35 8.25 5.65 2.00
CA PHE A 35 7.55 6.78 1.38
C PHE A 35 7.23 7.82 2.45
N LEU A 36 7.48 9.09 2.14
CA LEU A 36 7.13 10.22 3.00
C LEU A 36 6.50 11.31 2.13
N GLY A 37 5.34 11.79 2.53
CA GLY A 37 4.68 12.88 1.84
C GLY A 37 3.25 13.08 2.32
N ASP A 38 2.57 14.05 1.71
CA ASP A 38 1.16 14.28 1.97
C ASP A 38 0.29 13.34 1.10
N PHE A 39 -0.25 12.28 1.71
CA PHE A 39 -1.13 11.34 1.03
C PHE A 39 -2.49 11.94 0.65
N ARG A 40 -2.83 13.16 1.11
CA ARG A 40 -4.02 13.89 0.61
C ARG A 40 -3.86 14.33 -0.85
N ASP A 41 -2.63 14.44 -1.33
CA ASP A 41 -2.32 14.76 -2.74
C ASP A 41 -2.25 13.50 -3.62
N VAL A 42 -2.43 12.30 -3.03
CA VAL A 42 -2.57 11.05 -3.79
C VAL A 42 -4.04 10.89 -4.19
N THR A 43 -4.29 10.94 -5.49
CA THR A 43 -5.63 10.73 -6.06
C THR A 43 -5.73 9.32 -6.58
N VAL A 44 -6.78 8.61 -6.17
CA VAL A 44 -7.15 7.30 -6.73
C VAL A 44 -8.42 7.46 -7.55
N GLY A 45 -8.31 7.24 -8.86
CA GLY A 45 -9.43 7.25 -9.78
C GLY A 45 -9.99 5.84 -9.94
N GLN A 46 -11.29 5.68 -9.76
CA GLN A 46 -12.00 4.44 -10.05
C GLN A 46 -12.66 4.55 -11.44
N PHE A 47 -12.40 3.56 -12.29
CA PHE A 47 -13.01 3.44 -13.61
C PHE A 47 -14.07 2.34 -13.55
N GLN A 48 -15.33 2.76 -13.63
CA GLN A 48 -16.51 1.90 -13.49
C GLN A 48 -16.71 1.35 -12.06
N ASN A 49 -17.89 0.77 -11.81
CA ASN A 49 -18.18 0.13 -10.54
C ASN A 49 -17.45 -1.21 -10.43
N VAL A 50 -17.36 -1.74 -9.21
CA VAL A 50 -16.95 -3.13 -9.00
C VAL A 50 -17.99 -4.04 -9.65
N GLU A 51 -17.58 -4.85 -10.62
CA GLU A 51 -18.44 -5.81 -11.31
C GLU A 51 -18.20 -7.22 -10.77
N MET A 52 -19.29 -7.99 -10.63
CA MET A 52 -19.24 -9.40 -10.27
C MET A 52 -19.97 -10.23 -11.32
N ILE A 53 -19.26 -11.18 -11.92
CA ILE A 53 -19.80 -12.12 -12.91
C ILE A 53 -19.78 -13.52 -12.33
N VAL A 54 -20.93 -14.19 -12.37
CA VAL A 54 -21.10 -15.57 -11.94
C VAL A 54 -21.12 -16.47 -13.17
N ASP A 55 -20.12 -17.34 -13.28
CA ASP A 55 -19.97 -18.32 -14.36
C ASP A 55 -20.13 -19.75 -13.81
N PRO A 56 -21.32 -20.36 -14.01
CA PRO A 56 -21.57 -21.73 -13.56
C PRO A 56 -21.06 -22.79 -14.54
N TYR A 57 -20.54 -22.42 -15.71
CA TYR A 57 -20.30 -23.36 -16.81
C TYR A 57 -18.83 -23.74 -16.96
N THR A 58 -17.90 -22.80 -16.83
CA THR A 58 -16.47 -23.05 -17.11
C THR A 58 -15.86 -24.13 -16.20
N MET A 59 -16.31 -24.25 -14.95
CA MET A 59 -15.83 -25.29 -14.02
C MET A 59 -16.93 -26.27 -13.60
N ALA A 60 -17.97 -26.41 -14.44
CA ALA A 60 -19.11 -27.29 -14.18
C ALA A 60 -18.70 -28.78 -14.07
N ALA A 61 -17.72 -29.22 -14.88
CA ALA A 61 -17.23 -30.60 -14.85
C ALA A 61 -16.58 -30.98 -13.50
N GLU A 62 -16.11 -30.00 -12.74
CA GLU A 62 -15.55 -30.16 -11.40
C GLU A 62 -16.57 -29.83 -10.28
N GLY A 63 -17.82 -29.52 -10.64
CA GLY A 63 -18.87 -29.14 -9.69
C GLY A 63 -18.64 -27.79 -9.00
N LYS A 64 -17.88 -26.87 -9.63
CA LYS A 64 -17.53 -25.56 -9.07
C LYS A 64 -18.19 -24.43 -9.82
N ILE A 65 -18.42 -23.31 -9.13
CA ILE A 65 -18.84 -22.04 -9.72
C ILE A 65 -17.63 -21.11 -9.75
N LYS A 66 -17.39 -20.47 -10.89
CA LYS A 66 -16.37 -19.44 -11.02
C LYS A 66 -17.01 -18.08 -10.80
N ILE A 67 -16.49 -17.32 -9.84
CA ILE A 67 -16.87 -15.92 -9.61
C ILE A 67 -15.70 -15.07 -10.04
N VAL A 68 -15.94 -14.12 -10.94
CA VAL A 68 -14.96 -13.13 -11.36
C VAL A 68 -15.41 -11.77 -10.83
N ILE A 69 -14.52 -11.10 -10.11
CA ILE A 69 -14.72 -9.74 -9.63
C ILE A 69 -13.67 -8.88 -10.31
N ASP A 70 -14.11 -7.84 -11.02
CA ASP A 70 -13.23 -6.90 -11.69
C ASP A 70 -13.54 -5.47 -11.28
N SER A 71 -12.49 -4.67 -11.15
CA SER A 71 -12.59 -3.25 -10.86
C SER A 71 -11.30 -2.56 -11.28
N LEU A 72 -11.45 -1.50 -12.05
CA LEU A 72 -10.33 -0.78 -12.63
C LEU A 72 -10.03 0.46 -11.79
N PHE A 73 -8.78 0.60 -11.36
CA PHE A 73 -8.31 1.74 -10.60
C PHE A 73 -7.01 2.25 -11.19
N ASP A 74 -6.82 3.57 -11.18
CA ASP A 74 -5.53 4.21 -11.42
C ASP A 74 -5.20 5.16 -10.26
N SER A 75 -3.92 5.39 -10.03
CA SER A 75 -3.44 6.25 -8.95
C SER A 75 -2.42 7.23 -9.48
N GLY A 76 -2.55 8.49 -9.06
CA GLY A 76 -1.64 9.56 -9.45
C GLY A 76 -1.39 10.53 -8.32
N LEU A 77 -0.30 11.29 -8.46
CA LEU A 77 0.01 12.40 -7.56
C LEU A 77 -0.51 13.69 -8.16
N ALA A 78 -1.39 14.39 -7.45
CA ALA A 78 -1.84 15.73 -7.83
C ALA A 78 -0.69 16.75 -7.72
N ASN A 79 0.20 16.56 -6.73
CA ASN A 79 1.40 17.36 -6.55
C ASN A 79 2.61 16.47 -6.21
N TYR A 80 3.47 16.23 -7.21
CA TYR A 80 4.64 15.36 -7.03
C TYR A 80 5.69 15.92 -6.06
N ARG A 81 5.70 17.24 -5.82
CA ARG A 81 6.73 17.90 -4.98
C ARG A 81 6.52 17.66 -3.50
N GLY A 82 5.31 17.26 -3.10
CA GLY A 82 4.96 16.93 -1.72
C GLY A 82 5.34 15.50 -1.32
N PHE A 83 6.00 14.75 -2.21
CA PHE A 83 6.29 13.34 -2.01
C PHE A 83 7.77 13.03 -2.22
N THR A 84 8.32 12.21 -1.34
CA THR A 84 9.67 11.69 -1.45
C THR A 84 9.68 10.20 -1.14
N TRP A 85 10.63 9.49 -1.73
CA TRP A 85 10.80 8.07 -1.54
C TRP A 85 12.27 7.73 -1.38
N ILE A 86 12.54 6.74 -0.55
CA ILE A 86 13.86 6.16 -0.32
C ILE A 86 13.81 4.73 -0.84
N SER A 87 14.77 4.36 -1.69
CA SER A 87 14.86 3.02 -2.32
C SER A 87 15.55 1.96 -1.46
N ASP A 88 16.27 2.39 -0.43
CA ASP A 88 16.88 1.52 0.56
C ASP A 88 17.07 2.27 1.88
N ALA A 89 16.18 2.01 2.83
CA ALA A 89 16.26 2.55 4.17
C ALA A 89 17.22 1.75 5.06
N SER A 90 17.74 0.58 4.61
CA SER A 90 18.57 -0.29 5.45
C SER A 90 20.00 0.20 5.65
N VAL A 91 20.46 1.08 4.75
CA VAL A 91 21.77 1.74 4.78
C VAL A 91 21.82 2.97 5.70
N TYR A 92 20.65 3.40 6.22
CA TYR A 92 20.53 4.41 7.25
C TYR A 92 20.38 3.76 8.63
#